data_AF-A0A497YFK4-F1
#
_entry.id   AF-A0A497YFK4-F1
#
_cell.length_a   1.000
_cell.length_b   1.000
_cell.length_c   1.000
_cell.angle_alpha   90.00
_cell.angle_beta   90.00
_cell.angle_gamma   90.00
#
_symmetry.space_group_name_H-M   'P 1'
#
loop_
_entity.id
_entity.type
_entity.pdbx_description
1 polymer ?
#
loop_
_entity_poly.entity_id
_entity_poly.type
_entity_poly.pdbx_seq_one_letter_code
_entity_poly.pdbx_strand_id
1 'polypeptide(L)'
;MTNPFDDMDFKSLLEHVKNLSSAEKKELVRVLNEGQLPVVNEEQVAYVKTPATHNSFDAKWEESLSASEFKAAAIQHINALPWK
;
A
#
# COMPACT_ATOMS: atom_id res chain seq x y z
N MET A 1 -24.42 -15.99 8.14
CA MET A 1 -23.49 -15.71 9.25
C MET A 1 -22.94 -14.32 9.01
N THR A 2 -23.17 -13.37 9.91
CA THR A 2 -22.54 -12.05 9.85
C THR A 2 -21.07 -12.21 10.18
N ASN A 3 -20.19 -11.59 9.41
CA ASN A 3 -18.76 -11.62 9.67
C ASN A 3 -18.52 -10.80 10.96
N PRO A 4 -17.93 -11.38 12.02
CA PRO A 4 -17.73 -10.70 13.30
C PRO A 4 -16.79 -9.49 13.21
N PHE A 5 -16.19 -9.26 12.04
CA PHE A 5 -15.27 -8.16 11.75
C PHE A 5 -15.87 -7.04 10.90
N ASP A 6 -17.17 -7.10 10.54
CA ASP A 6 -17.80 -6.10 9.65
C ASP A 6 -17.85 -4.69 10.25
N ASP A 7 -17.82 -4.56 11.58
CA ASP A 7 -17.81 -3.27 12.30
C ASP A 7 -16.43 -2.91 12.89
N MET A 8 -15.36 -3.62 12.52
CA MET A 8 -14.03 -3.40 13.11
C MET A 8 -13.32 -2.23 12.44
N ASP A 9 -13.09 -1.15 13.19
CA ASP A 9 -12.25 -0.05 12.73
C ASP A 9 -10.74 -0.39 12.78
N PHE A 10 -9.94 0.37 12.03
CA PHE A 10 -8.49 0.13 11.96
C PHE A 10 -7.80 0.23 13.33
N LYS A 11 -8.34 1.06 14.24
CA LYS A 11 -7.82 1.22 15.60
C LYS A 11 -8.03 -0.05 16.44
N SER A 12 -9.22 -0.62 16.40
CA SER A 12 -9.60 -1.85 17.10
C SER A 12 -8.83 -3.05 16.56
N LEU A 13 -8.58 -3.08 15.25
CA LEU A 13 -7.71 -4.08 14.61
C LEU A 13 -6.27 -3.99 15.15
N LEU A 14 -5.70 -2.80 15.23
CA LEU A 14 -4.34 -2.60 15.78
C LEU A 14 -4.24 -3.03 17.24
N GLU A 15 -5.25 -2.74 18.06
CA GLU A 15 -5.29 -3.19 19.45
C GLU A 15 -5.37 -4.72 19.56
N HIS A 16 -6.19 -5.36 18.72
CA HIS A 16 -6.24 -6.82 18.66
C HIS A 16 -4.87 -7.43 18.31
N VAL A 17 -4.20 -6.93 17.27
CA VAL A 17 -2.89 -7.43 16.84
C VAL A 17 -1.83 -7.23 17.93
N LYS A 18 -1.85 -6.11 18.66
CA LYS A 18 -0.93 -5.86 19.78
C LYS A 18 -1.11 -6.86 20.91
N ASN A 19 -2.36 -7.21 21.22
CA ASN A 19 -2.74 -8.11 22.30
C ASN A 19 -2.57 -9.61 21.98
N LEU A 20 -2.25 -9.96 20.72
CA LEU A 20 -1.96 -11.34 20.35
C LEU A 20 -0.75 -11.90 21.12
N SER A 21 -0.85 -13.17 21.49
CA SER A 21 0.25 -13.94 22.05
C SER A 21 1.39 -14.13 21.04
N SER A 22 2.57 -14.50 21.53
CA SER A 22 3.73 -14.77 20.68
C SER A 22 3.49 -15.91 19.67
N ALA A 23 2.63 -16.88 20.01
CA ALA A 23 2.27 -17.98 19.11
C ALA A 23 1.34 -17.49 18.00
N GLU A 24 0.31 -16.71 18.34
CA GLU A 24 -0.65 -16.15 17.38
C GLU A 24 0.01 -15.13 16.44
N LYS A 25 0.97 -14.34 16.94
CA LYS A 25 1.76 -13.43 16.08
C LYS A 25 2.58 -14.18 15.04
N LYS A 26 3.18 -15.32 15.41
CA LYS A 26 3.92 -16.17 14.45
C LYS A 26 2.99 -16.76 13.40
N GLU A 27 1.82 -17.20 13.81
CA GLU A 27 0.79 -17.73 12.91
C GLU A 27 0.29 -16.65 11.94
N LEU A 28 -0.01 -15.45 12.45
CA LEU A 28 -0.41 -14.31 11.64
C LEU A 28 0.65 -13.95 10.58
N VAL A 29 1.92 -13.88 10.98
CA VAL A 29 3.04 -13.62 10.06
C VAL A 29 3.16 -14.74 9.03
N ARG A 30 2.99 -16.00 9.43
CA ARG A 30 2.99 -17.15 8.49
C ARG A 30 1.89 -17.01 7.45
N VAL A 31 0.65 -16.76 7.87
CA VAL A 31 -0.51 -16.58 6.97
C VAL A 31 -0.32 -15.40 6.02
N LEU A 32 0.20 -14.27 6.53
CA LEU A 32 0.50 -13.10 5.70
C LEU A 32 1.59 -13.39 4.66
N ASN A 33 2.61 -14.16 5.02
CA ASN A 33 3.68 -14.57 4.10
C ASN A 33 3.22 -15.64 3.08
N GLU A 34 2.37 -16.58 3.48
CA GLU A 34 1.84 -17.66 2.61
C GLU A 34 0.80 -17.13 1.61
N GLY A 35 0.02 -16.12 1.98
CA GLY A 35 -1.03 -15.55 1.14
C GLY A 35 -0.55 -14.68 -0.02
N GLN A 36 0.77 -14.58 -0.28
CA GLN A 36 1.36 -13.58 -1.18
C GLN A 36 0.89 -12.15 -0.91
N LEU A 37 0.40 -11.85 0.29
CA LEU A 37 0.15 -10.48 0.68
C LEU A 37 1.54 -9.86 0.87
N PRO A 38 1.91 -8.82 0.10
CA PRO A 38 3.22 -8.21 0.24
C PRO A 38 3.35 -7.70 1.67
N VAL A 39 4.06 -8.45 2.51
CA VAL A 39 4.46 -8.00 3.83
C VAL A 39 5.45 -6.88 3.58
N VAL A 40 4.95 -5.66 3.68
CA VAL A 40 5.76 -4.46 3.53
C VAL A 40 6.69 -4.41 4.73
N ASN A 41 7.90 -4.93 4.57
CA ASN A 41 8.94 -4.81 5.57
C ASN A 41 9.32 -3.32 5.64
N GLU A 42 9.02 -2.64 6.75
CA GLU A 42 9.27 -1.21 6.95
C GLU A 42 10.72 -0.83 6.62
N GLU A 43 11.68 -1.72 6.86
CA GLU A 43 13.09 -1.50 6.53
C GLU A 43 13.39 -1.49 5.03
N GLN A 44 12.51 -2.07 4.21
CA GLN A 44 12.62 -2.17 2.75
C GLN A 44 11.75 -1.13 2.02
N VAL A 45 10.97 -0.33 2.76
CA VAL A 45 10.18 0.75 2.17
C VAL A 45 11.09 1.92 1.82
N ALA A 46 11.47 1.98 0.55
CA ALA A 46 12.29 3.05 -0.01
C ALA A 46 11.76 4.45 0.37
N TYR A 47 10.44 4.65 0.42
CA TYR A 47 9.81 5.93 0.80
C TYR A 47 10.19 6.43 2.20
N VAL A 48 10.47 5.54 3.16
CA VAL A 48 10.84 5.91 4.55
C VAL A 48 12.33 6.25 4.66
N LYS A 49 13.17 5.64 3.80
CA LYS A 49 14.63 5.79 3.83
C LYS A 49 15.19 6.72 2.76
N THR A 50 14.37 7.22 1.84
CA THR A 50 14.81 8.30 0.95
C THR A 50 15.22 9.46 1.82
N PRO A 51 16.49 9.92 1.78
CA PRO A 51 16.80 11.25 2.22
C PRO A 51 15.79 12.16 1.52
N ALA A 52 15.25 13.15 2.21
CA ALA A 52 14.60 14.26 1.55
C ALA A 52 15.68 14.97 0.72
N THR A 53 16.08 14.39 -0.41
CA THR A 53 16.72 15.10 -1.49
C THR A 53 15.74 16.20 -1.80
N HIS A 54 16.18 17.41 -1.51
CA HIS A 54 15.50 18.67 -1.62
C HIS A 54 15.23 19.02 -3.10
N ASN A 55 14.74 18.04 -3.87
CA ASN A 55 14.15 18.28 -5.17
C ASN A 55 12.77 18.84 -4.83
N SER A 56 12.69 20.17 -4.83
CA SER A 56 11.51 20.92 -4.41
C SER A 56 10.28 20.28 -5.01
N PHE A 57 9.28 20.05 -4.18
CA PHE A 57 7.96 19.62 -4.61
C PHE A 57 7.51 20.41 -5.86
N ASP A 58 7.82 21.71 -5.87
CA ASP A 58 7.55 22.63 -6.97
C ASP A 58 8.22 22.21 -8.29
N ALA A 59 9.48 21.76 -8.29
CA ALA A 59 10.13 21.33 -9.53
C ALA A 59 9.46 20.07 -10.11
N LYS A 60 9.08 19.12 -9.26
CA LYS A 60 8.33 17.93 -9.70
C LYS A 60 6.89 18.25 -10.08
N TRP A 61 6.31 19.27 -9.47
CA TRP A 61 4.96 19.74 -9.76
C TRP A 61 4.90 20.43 -11.12
N GLU A 62 5.89 21.26 -11.45
CA GLU A 62 6.03 21.88 -12.77
C GLU A 62 6.32 20.84 -13.88
N GLU A 63 7.01 19.74 -13.55
CA GLU A 63 7.23 18.61 -14.45
C GLU A 63 6.03 17.64 -14.51
N SER A 64 5.00 17.84 -13.69
CA SER A 64 3.85 16.94 -13.65
C SER A 64 2.90 17.19 -14.83
N LEU A 65 2.32 16.11 -15.32
CA LEU A 65 1.31 16.19 -16.38
C LEU A 65 0.09 16.97 -15.90
N SER A 66 -0.46 17.81 -16.78
CA SER A 66 -1.80 18.36 -16.57
C SER A 66 -2.83 17.21 -16.50
N ALA A 67 -3.97 17.47 -15.87
CA ALA A 67 -5.04 16.49 -15.77
C ALA A 67 -5.49 15.93 -17.13
N SER A 68 -5.43 16.76 -18.18
CA SER A 68 -5.75 16.35 -19.55
C SER A 68 -4.71 15.41 -20.14
N GLU A 69 -3.42 15.70 -19.94
CA GLU A 69 -2.32 14.86 -20.40
C GLU A 69 -2.27 13.53 -19.65
N PHE A 70 -2.51 13.55 -18.34
CA PHE A 70 -2.65 12.33 -17.54
C PHE A 70 -3.81 11.46 -18.05
N LYS A 71 -4.97 12.05 -18.33
CA LYS A 71 -6.12 11.33 -18.89
C LYS A 71 -5.80 10.69 -20.23
N ALA A 72 -5.11 11.41 -21.12
CA ALA A 72 -4.70 10.88 -22.43
C ALA A 72 -3.72 9.70 -22.28
N ALA A 73 -2.71 9.83 -21.42
CA ALA A 73 -1.74 8.77 -21.14
C ALA A 73 -2.40 7.53 -20.50
N ALA A 74 -3.32 7.74 -19.55
CA ALA A 74 -4.07 6.65 -18.92
C ALA A 74 -4.95 5.89 -19.92
N ILE A 75 -5.64 6.60 -20.83
CA ILE A 75 -6.42 5.97 -21.90
C ILE A 75 -5.53 5.19 -22.85
N GLN A 76 -4.36 5.74 -23.25
CA GLN A 76 -3.39 5.02 -24.06
C GLN A 76 -2.91 3.74 -23.38
N HIS A 77 -2.58 3.82 -22.09
CA HIS A 77 -2.14 2.66 -21.32
C HIS A 77 -3.25 1.59 -21.24
N ILE A 78 -4.48 1.99 -20.93
CA ILE A 78 -5.64 1.08 -20.89
C ILE A 78 -5.86 0.42 -22.26
N ASN A 79 -5.67 1.15 -23.36
CA ASN A 79 -5.79 0.62 -24.72
C ASN A 79 -4.66 -0.34 -25.11
N ALA A 80 -3.49 -0.23 -24.49
CA ALA A 80 -2.33 -1.07 -24.77
C ALA A 80 -2.34 -2.39 -23.97
N LEU A 81 -3.26 -2.56 -23.03
CA LEU A 81 -3.32 -3.76 -22.21
C LEU A 81 -3.87 -4.95 -23.02
N PRO A 82 -3.26 -6.15 -22.87
CA PRO A 82 -3.48 -7.31 -23.73
C PRO A 82 -4.83 -8.02 -23.52
N TRP A 83 -5.64 -7.54 -22.58
CA TRP A 83 -6.94 -8.13 -22.22
C TRP A 83 -8.14 -7.43 -22.89
N LYS A 84 -7.88 -6.62 -23.93
CA LYS A 84 -8.91 -6.10 -24.84
C LYS A 84 -9.20 -7.06 -25.99
#